data_AF-A0A2N3N2W1-F1
#
_entry.id   AF-A0A2N3N2W1-F1
#
_cell.length_a   1.000
_cell.length_b   1.000
_cell.length_c   1.000
_cell.angle_alpha   90.00
_cell.angle_beta   90.00
_cell.angle_gamma   90.00
#
_symmetry.space_group_name_H-M   'P 1'
#
loop_
_entity.id
_entity.type
_entity.pdbx_description
1 polymer ?
#
loop_
_entity_poly.entity_id
_entity_poly.type
_entity_poly.pdbx_seq_one_letter_code
_entity_poly.pdbx_strand_id
1 'polypeptide(L)'
;MDDSKIELHLPDPSRAVSANPLPRLIQTPSGLAFLELQGSFRLPETASHDGSGSSEPIPIGTIHFPDYKSSQDDGNTAWMKKVYMYVDRGMRMTGEVKKLPTAVAVVRKKPDQPEGEEALEIIEIVKYKLLFSERPEPIGSLTVISFPLRYTHQKFSRAIILYEGTMEEDRAQVDLGIAADIEAAQLPESAAISTAPAESSTPLKQPKKRFVGKRAADAAKTDQAAGAAASKTTDIQKAAPRRIPRLLNQVPKEILEDSALNNAISLLPSNYSFEIHKTIHRIRTLNAKRVALQMPEGLLLFATTISDIITQFCPGVETLIMGDVTYGACCIDDYTARALGCDLLVHYAHSCLIPVDVTQIKTLYVFVDITIDTAHLVASLERNFSSGKTIAIVGTIQFNATIHGVKKTLEKAGFSVLVPQIAPLSKGEILGCTSPKLSDEDKVDLILYLGDGRFHLESIMIHNPTIPAYRYDPYSRKLTREEYGHEEMQDLRRDAISTAKKARKWGLILGSLGRQGNPHTMGLIEKSLTEKGIPWVNLLMSEIFPGRLAMMSDVECWVQVACPRLSIDWGYAFPRPLLTPYEALVALGEKEDWGKGVYPMDYYGKEGLGRTKPILAVGS
;
A
#
# COMPACT_ATOMS: atom_id res chain seq x y z
N MET A 1 -25.55 -39.86 -2.74
CA MET A 1 -24.80 -39.19 -3.81
C MET A 1 -23.89 -40.24 -4.38
N ASP A 2 -24.10 -40.54 -5.66
CA ASP A 2 -23.42 -41.59 -6.39
C ASP A 2 -21.97 -41.16 -6.64
N ASP A 3 -21.00 -41.98 -6.22
CA ASP A 3 -19.57 -41.74 -6.47
C ASP A 3 -19.27 -42.14 -7.93
N SER A 4 -19.58 -41.26 -8.88
CA SER A 4 -19.16 -41.45 -10.27
C SER A 4 -17.64 -41.29 -10.37
N LYS A 5 -16.92 -42.42 -10.34
CA LYS A 5 -15.47 -42.47 -10.58
C LYS A 5 -15.21 -42.30 -12.09
N ILE A 6 -14.63 -41.16 -12.48
CA ILE A 6 -14.12 -40.91 -13.84
C ILE A 6 -12.80 -41.67 -14.01
N GLU A 7 -12.70 -42.53 -15.04
CA GLU A 7 -11.47 -43.28 -15.32
C GLU A 7 -10.40 -42.39 -15.98
N LEU A 8 -9.15 -42.51 -15.49
CA LEU A 8 -8.00 -41.75 -15.99
C LEU A 8 -6.98 -42.70 -16.65
N HIS A 9 -6.68 -42.47 -17.93
CA HIS A 9 -5.78 -43.31 -18.73
C HIS A 9 -4.40 -42.67 -18.95
N LEU A 10 -3.38 -43.54 -19.02
CA LEU A 10 -1.99 -43.16 -19.35
C LEU A 10 -1.84 -42.88 -20.87
N PRO A 11 -0.81 -42.12 -21.28
CA PRO A 11 -0.57 -41.81 -22.69
C PRO A 11 -0.32 -43.09 -23.52
N ASP A 12 -0.94 -43.19 -24.70
CA ASP A 12 -0.67 -44.28 -25.66
C ASP A 12 0.59 -43.96 -26.49
N PRO A 13 1.70 -44.70 -26.31
CA PRO A 13 2.96 -44.43 -27.00
C PRO A 13 2.93 -44.77 -28.50
N SER A 14 1.87 -45.41 -29.02
CA SER A 14 1.76 -45.83 -30.42
C SER A 14 1.04 -44.83 -31.34
N ARG A 15 0.41 -43.80 -30.78
CA ARG A 15 -0.34 -42.81 -31.56
C ARG A 15 0.60 -41.69 -32.03
N ALA A 16 0.80 -41.59 -33.35
CA ALA A 16 1.53 -40.47 -33.96
C ALA A 16 0.94 -39.14 -33.49
N VAL A 17 1.79 -38.17 -33.15
CA VAL A 17 1.41 -36.81 -32.75
C VAL A 17 0.63 -36.17 -33.90
N SER A 18 -0.69 -36.36 -33.91
CA SER A 18 -1.58 -35.59 -34.78
C SER A 18 -1.36 -34.13 -34.44
N ALA A 19 -1.25 -33.26 -35.46
CA ALA A 19 -1.07 -31.82 -35.29
C ALA A 19 -2.00 -31.32 -34.18
N ASN A 20 -1.42 -30.98 -33.03
CA ASN A 20 -2.17 -30.60 -31.86
C ASN A 20 -2.88 -29.27 -32.19
N PRO A 21 -4.22 -29.21 -32.19
CA PRO A 21 -4.95 -27.98 -32.50
C PRO A 21 -4.82 -26.94 -31.38
N LEU A 22 -4.22 -27.30 -30.24
CA LEU A 22 -3.91 -26.40 -29.14
C LEU A 22 -2.68 -25.52 -29.46
N PRO A 23 -2.61 -24.27 -28.94
CA PRO A 23 -1.38 -23.48 -28.98
C PRO A 23 -0.22 -24.28 -28.40
N ARG A 24 0.98 -24.16 -28.99
CA ARG A 24 2.18 -24.84 -28.47
C ARG A 24 2.40 -24.45 -27.01
N LEU A 25 2.27 -25.42 -26.10
CA LEU A 25 2.65 -25.27 -24.69
C LEU A 25 4.10 -24.77 -24.61
N ILE A 26 4.42 -23.92 -23.63
CA ILE A 26 5.76 -23.32 -23.51
C ILE A 26 6.78 -24.43 -23.22
N GLN A 27 7.55 -24.79 -24.25
CA GLN A 27 8.67 -25.70 -24.13
C GLN A 27 9.87 -24.94 -23.57
N THR A 28 10.31 -25.37 -22.39
CA THR A 28 11.64 -25.06 -21.89
C THR A 28 12.59 -26.19 -22.29
N PRO A 29 13.91 -25.98 -22.21
CA PRO A 29 14.85 -27.07 -22.42
C PRO A 29 14.69 -28.29 -21.49
N SER A 30 14.01 -28.16 -20.35
CA SER A 30 13.69 -29.28 -19.43
C SER A 30 12.27 -29.83 -19.60
N GLY A 31 11.57 -29.46 -20.67
CA GLY A 31 10.19 -29.85 -20.94
C GLY A 31 9.19 -28.72 -20.71
N LEU A 32 7.93 -29.07 -20.50
CA LEU A 32 6.83 -28.10 -20.39
C LEU A 32 6.90 -27.31 -19.08
N ALA A 33 6.62 -26.02 -19.16
CA ALA A 33 6.51 -25.15 -17.99
C ALA A 33 5.28 -24.24 -18.05
N PHE A 34 4.70 -23.94 -16.89
CA PHE A 34 3.77 -22.82 -16.76
C PHE A 34 4.52 -21.49 -16.86
N LEU A 35 3.88 -20.46 -17.39
CA LEU A 35 4.40 -19.10 -17.33
C LEU A 35 3.61 -18.33 -16.26
N GLU A 36 4.31 -17.89 -15.23
CA GLU A 36 3.76 -17.08 -14.14
C GLU A 36 4.29 -15.66 -14.25
N LEU A 37 3.39 -14.72 -14.57
CA LEU A 37 3.68 -13.30 -14.70
C LEU A 37 2.87 -12.53 -13.66
N GLN A 38 3.54 -11.66 -12.92
CA GLN A 38 2.87 -10.70 -12.05
C GLN A 38 2.66 -9.37 -12.79
N GLY A 39 1.41 -9.02 -13.05
CA GLY A 39 1.02 -7.77 -13.71
C GLY A 39 -0.23 -7.89 -14.60
N SER A 40 -0.51 -6.84 -15.35
CA SER A 40 -1.64 -6.78 -16.29
C SER A 40 -1.17 -6.49 -17.71
N PHE A 41 -1.67 -7.23 -18.69
CA PHE A 41 -1.43 -6.95 -20.12
C PHE A 41 -2.47 -5.96 -20.66
N ARG A 42 -2.02 -5.00 -21.46
CA ARG A 42 -2.90 -4.20 -22.32
C ARG A 42 -2.71 -4.66 -23.76
N LEU A 43 -3.75 -5.26 -24.33
CA LEU A 43 -3.74 -5.75 -25.70
C LEU A 43 -4.31 -4.65 -26.63
N PRO A 44 -3.89 -4.58 -27.91
CA PRO A 44 -4.43 -3.63 -28.88
C PRO A 44 -5.93 -3.84 -29.12
N GLU A 45 -6.69 -2.76 -29.27
CA GLU A 45 -8.17 -2.77 -29.47
C GLU A 45 -8.63 -3.33 -30.84
N THR A 46 -7.72 -3.73 -31.73
CA THR A 46 -8.06 -4.16 -33.11
C THR A 46 -8.56 -5.60 -33.24
N ALA A 47 -8.85 -6.30 -32.15
CA ALA A 47 -9.55 -7.58 -32.21
C ALA A 47 -11.05 -7.34 -32.37
N SER A 48 -11.50 -7.07 -33.60
CA SER A 48 -12.91 -7.04 -33.94
C SER A 48 -13.56 -8.36 -33.54
N HIS A 49 -14.59 -8.27 -32.70
CA HIS A 49 -15.52 -9.36 -32.42
C HIS A 49 -16.38 -9.63 -33.65
N ASP A 50 -15.80 -10.24 -34.68
CA ASP A 50 -16.57 -10.93 -35.69
C ASP A 50 -16.79 -12.34 -35.16
N GLY A 51 -18.06 -12.74 -34.99
CA GLY A 51 -18.49 -14.01 -34.40
C GLY A 51 -18.10 -15.29 -35.15
N SER A 52 -17.02 -15.27 -35.94
CA SER A 52 -16.33 -16.47 -36.40
C SER A 52 -15.27 -16.86 -35.37
N GLY A 53 -15.39 -18.04 -34.76
CA GLY A 53 -14.53 -18.55 -33.69
C GLY A 53 -13.06 -18.85 -34.05
N SER A 54 -12.37 -17.92 -34.72
CA SER A 54 -10.91 -17.96 -34.90
C SER A 54 -10.27 -16.73 -34.26
N SER A 55 -9.96 -16.79 -32.97
CA SER A 55 -9.12 -15.76 -32.35
C SER A 55 -7.69 -15.92 -32.87
N GLU A 56 -7.21 -14.99 -33.70
CA GLU A 56 -5.79 -14.96 -34.04
C GLU A 56 -4.96 -14.74 -32.76
N PRO A 57 -3.90 -15.53 -32.55
CA PRO A 57 -3.08 -15.42 -31.35
C PRO A 57 -2.27 -14.12 -31.32
N ILE A 58 -2.35 -13.37 -30.23
CA ILE A 58 -1.65 -12.09 -30.07
C ILE A 58 -0.22 -12.33 -29.59
N PRO A 59 0.82 -11.82 -30.28
CA PRO A 59 2.20 -11.96 -29.85
C PRO A 59 2.48 -11.09 -28.61
N ILE A 60 2.93 -11.71 -27.50
CA ILE A 60 3.21 -10.99 -26.24
C ILE A 60 4.71 -10.66 -26.08
N GLY A 61 5.60 -11.46 -26.65
CA GLY A 61 7.03 -11.33 -26.42
C GLY A 61 7.80 -12.60 -26.76
N THR A 62 9.06 -12.65 -26.33
CA THR A 62 9.95 -13.80 -26.59
C THR A 62 10.71 -14.22 -25.34
N ILE A 63 10.89 -15.53 -25.16
CA ILE A 63 11.63 -16.10 -24.02
C ILE A 63 13.02 -16.53 -24.48
N HIS A 64 14.03 -16.20 -23.68
CA HIS A 64 15.42 -16.50 -23.94
C HIS A 64 16.09 -17.11 -22.70
N PHE A 65 16.83 -18.21 -22.92
CA PHE A 65 17.58 -18.92 -21.90
C PHE A 65 19.09 -18.69 -22.12
N PRO A 66 19.64 -17.56 -21.65
CA PRO A 66 21.00 -17.12 -22.00
C PRO A 66 22.09 -18.12 -21.58
N ASP A 67 21.85 -18.83 -20.48
CA ASP A 67 22.82 -19.74 -19.88
C ASP A 67 22.60 -21.21 -20.30
N TYR A 68 21.58 -21.50 -21.13
CA TYR A 68 21.32 -22.85 -21.63
C TYR A 68 22.19 -23.17 -22.84
N LYS A 69 22.90 -24.31 -22.80
CA LYS A 69 23.71 -24.84 -23.91
C LYS A 69 23.30 -26.28 -24.16
N SER A 70 22.81 -26.58 -25.36
CA SER A 70 22.29 -27.90 -25.75
C SER A 70 23.33 -29.04 -25.73
N SER A 71 24.61 -28.73 -25.53
CA SER A 71 25.73 -29.68 -25.56
C SER A 71 26.35 -29.99 -24.19
N GLN A 72 25.81 -29.45 -23.08
CA GLN A 72 26.31 -29.71 -21.74
C GLN A 72 25.26 -30.37 -20.85
N ASP A 73 25.36 -31.69 -20.74
CA ASP A 73 24.91 -32.56 -19.64
C ASP A 73 23.42 -32.45 -19.25
N ASP A 74 22.64 -33.51 -19.52
CA ASP A 74 21.17 -33.64 -19.34
C ASP A 74 20.65 -33.45 -17.89
N GLY A 75 21.53 -33.07 -16.95
CA GLY A 75 21.21 -32.78 -15.56
C GLY A 75 21.60 -31.38 -15.05
N ASN A 76 22.22 -30.52 -15.88
CA ASN A 76 22.63 -29.19 -15.43
C ASN A 76 21.41 -28.26 -15.28
N THR A 77 21.10 -27.84 -14.05
CA THR A 77 20.00 -26.91 -13.73
C THR A 77 20.49 -25.48 -13.45
N ALA A 78 21.79 -25.19 -13.57
CA ALA A 78 22.34 -23.87 -13.24
C ALA A 78 21.74 -22.76 -14.13
N TRP A 79 21.45 -23.07 -15.39
CA TRP A 79 20.81 -22.15 -16.34
C TRP A 79 19.39 -21.74 -15.92
N MET A 80 18.72 -22.52 -15.06
CA MET A 80 17.36 -22.23 -14.59
C MET A 80 17.29 -20.96 -13.74
N LYS A 81 18.42 -20.48 -13.21
CA LYS A 81 18.48 -19.27 -12.37
C LYS A 81 18.26 -17.97 -13.13
N LYS A 82 18.29 -18.00 -14.47
CA LYS A 82 18.19 -16.80 -15.30
C LYS A 82 17.51 -17.09 -16.63
N VAL A 83 16.36 -16.46 -16.81
CA VAL A 83 15.56 -16.46 -18.03
C VAL A 83 15.22 -15.02 -18.36
N TYR A 84 15.29 -14.64 -19.63
CA TYR A 84 14.84 -13.34 -20.10
C TYR A 84 13.54 -13.47 -20.86
N MET A 85 12.59 -12.57 -20.57
CA MET A 85 11.41 -12.36 -21.40
C MET A 85 11.47 -10.96 -21.98
N TYR A 86 11.51 -10.86 -23.31
CA TYR A 86 11.46 -9.60 -24.03
C TYR A 86 10.01 -9.31 -24.37
N VAL A 87 9.44 -8.26 -23.80
CA VAL A 87 8.04 -7.86 -24.02
C VAL A 87 7.92 -7.10 -25.35
N ASP A 88 8.93 -6.31 -25.70
CA ASP A 88 9.09 -5.65 -26.99
C ASP A 88 10.59 -5.46 -27.34
N ARG A 89 10.91 -4.60 -28.33
CA ARG A 89 12.30 -4.32 -28.73
C ARG A 89 13.10 -3.53 -27.70
N GLY A 90 12.45 -2.92 -26.73
CA GLY A 90 13.03 -1.97 -25.77
C GLY A 90 12.86 -2.35 -24.32
N MET A 91 12.11 -3.41 -23.98
CA MET A 91 11.80 -3.81 -22.61
C MET A 91 12.05 -5.31 -22.39
N ARG A 92 12.68 -5.63 -21.25
CA ARG A 92 13.01 -7.01 -20.83
C ARG A 92 12.68 -7.23 -19.37
N MET A 93 12.13 -8.40 -19.06
CA MET A 93 11.97 -8.92 -17.71
C MET A 93 13.01 -10.01 -17.45
N THR A 94 13.57 -10.03 -16.24
CA THR A 94 14.42 -11.12 -15.76
C THR A 94 13.59 -12.04 -14.87
N GLY A 95 13.71 -13.34 -15.09
CA GLY A 95 12.99 -14.38 -14.36
C GLY A 95 13.83 -15.63 -14.15
N GLU A 96 13.19 -16.67 -13.63
CA GLU A 96 13.82 -17.95 -13.30
C GLU A 96 12.88 -19.13 -13.58
N VAL A 97 13.45 -20.31 -13.82
CA VAL A 97 12.71 -21.58 -13.90
C VAL A 97 12.67 -22.21 -12.51
N LYS A 98 11.47 -22.46 -11.98
CA LYS A 98 11.24 -23.17 -10.72
C LYS A 98 10.60 -24.53 -10.96
N LYS A 99 11.05 -25.54 -10.21
CA LYS A 99 10.35 -26.82 -10.13
C LYS A 99 9.06 -26.65 -9.33
N LEU A 100 7.97 -27.23 -9.81
CA LEU A 100 6.71 -27.24 -9.08
C LEU A 100 6.82 -28.21 -7.88
N PRO A 101 6.22 -27.87 -6.72
CA PRO A 101 6.15 -28.79 -5.57
C PRO A 101 5.43 -30.10 -5.93
N THR A 102 4.40 -30.01 -6.75
CA THR A 102 3.61 -31.14 -7.28
C THR A 102 3.55 -31.00 -8.80
N ALA A 103 3.86 -32.07 -9.53
CA ALA A 103 3.71 -32.09 -10.98
C ALA A 103 2.22 -32.01 -11.36
N VAL A 104 1.90 -31.27 -12.43
CA VAL A 104 0.52 -31.06 -12.88
C VAL A 104 0.31 -31.83 -14.18
N ALA A 105 -0.71 -32.68 -14.23
CA ALA A 105 -1.11 -33.37 -15.44
C ALA A 105 -2.07 -32.51 -16.26
N VAL A 106 -1.79 -32.35 -17.55
CA VAL A 106 -2.75 -31.79 -18.51
C VAL A 106 -3.62 -32.95 -18.99
N VAL A 107 -4.91 -32.89 -18.68
CA VAL A 107 -5.88 -33.93 -19.04
C VAL A 107 -6.85 -33.42 -20.09
N ARG A 108 -7.36 -34.32 -20.92
CA ARG A 108 -8.42 -34.05 -21.90
C ARG A 108 -9.46 -35.17 -21.85
N LYS A 109 -10.70 -34.85 -22.22
CA LYS A 109 -11.74 -35.86 -22.45
C LYS A 109 -11.37 -36.70 -23.67
N LYS A 110 -11.29 -38.02 -23.47
CA LYS A 110 -10.90 -38.97 -24.51
C LYS A 110 -11.85 -38.82 -25.71
N PRO A 111 -11.34 -38.53 -26.92
CA PRO A 111 -12.20 -38.52 -28.11
C PRO A 111 -12.74 -39.94 -28.35
N ASP A 112 -14.00 -40.03 -28.81
CA ASP A 112 -14.72 -41.27 -29.18
C ASP A 112 -15.30 -42.12 -28.02
N GLN A 113 -15.75 -41.51 -26.92
CA GLN A 113 -16.54 -42.22 -25.91
C GLN A 113 -18.05 -42.21 -26.21
N PRO A 114 -18.78 -43.31 -25.90
CA PRO A 114 -20.23 -43.35 -26.03
C PRO A 114 -20.92 -42.33 -25.11
N GLU A 115 -22.08 -41.81 -25.53
CA GLU A 115 -22.86 -40.85 -24.74
C GLU A 115 -23.17 -41.41 -23.34
N GLY A 116 -22.71 -40.70 -22.30
CA GLY A 116 -22.93 -41.06 -20.90
C GLY A 116 -21.70 -41.58 -20.16
N GLU A 117 -20.60 -41.90 -20.85
CA GLU A 117 -19.32 -42.25 -20.21
C GLU A 117 -18.31 -41.10 -20.31
N GLU A 118 -17.71 -40.74 -19.17
CA GLU A 118 -16.62 -39.77 -19.11
C GLU A 118 -15.30 -40.46 -18.76
N ALA A 119 -14.36 -40.47 -19.70
CA ALA A 119 -12.98 -40.86 -19.46
C ALA A 119 -12.01 -39.74 -19.82
N LEU A 120 -11.01 -39.55 -18.97
CA LEU A 120 -9.96 -38.57 -19.14
C LEU A 120 -8.66 -39.26 -19.57
N GLU A 121 -7.92 -38.62 -20.48
CA GLU A 121 -6.56 -39.03 -20.87
C GLU A 121 -5.55 -37.97 -20.42
N ILE A 122 -4.41 -38.41 -19.87
CA ILE A 122 -3.28 -37.52 -19.59
C ILE A 122 -2.55 -37.27 -20.92
N ILE A 123 -2.50 -36.01 -21.34
CA ILE A 123 -1.75 -35.59 -22.53
C ILE A 123 -0.29 -35.32 -22.16
N GLU A 124 -0.04 -34.59 -21.08
CA GLU A 124 1.29 -34.10 -20.71
C GLU A 124 1.46 -33.92 -19.20
N ILE A 125 2.71 -33.91 -18.71
CA ILE A 125 3.03 -33.67 -17.30
C ILE A 125 3.96 -32.46 -17.17
N VAL A 126 3.46 -31.38 -16.57
CA VAL A 126 4.20 -30.14 -16.32
C VAL A 126 4.89 -30.23 -14.96
N LYS A 127 6.22 -30.07 -14.95
CA LYS A 127 7.05 -30.17 -13.73
C LYS A 127 7.69 -28.83 -13.32
N TYR A 128 7.62 -27.82 -14.17
CA TYR A 128 8.34 -26.56 -13.99
C TYR A 128 7.42 -25.36 -14.23
N LYS A 129 7.83 -24.19 -13.74
CA LYS A 129 7.23 -22.89 -14.05
C LYS A 129 8.31 -21.85 -14.31
N LEU A 130 8.08 -20.94 -15.25
CA LEU A 130 8.84 -19.73 -15.47
C LEU A 130 8.21 -18.63 -14.61
N LEU A 131 8.99 -18.04 -13.72
CA LEU A 131 8.53 -16.98 -12.81
C LEU A 131 9.20 -15.67 -13.18
N PHE A 132 8.39 -14.64 -13.46
CA PHE A 132 8.84 -13.26 -13.61
C PHE A 132 8.10 -12.38 -12.60
N SER A 133 8.80 -11.98 -11.54
CA SER A 133 8.25 -11.21 -10.41
C SER A 133 8.60 -9.71 -10.43
N GLU A 134 9.50 -9.31 -11.33
CA GLU A 134 10.00 -7.92 -11.41
C GLU A 134 9.38 -7.18 -12.60
N ARG A 135 9.41 -5.84 -12.55
CA ARG A 135 8.89 -5.01 -13.65
C ARG A 135 9.80 -5.10 -14.89
N PRO A 136 9.26 -4.90 -16.11
CA PRO A 136 10.10 -4.77 -17.30
C PRO A 136 11.10 -3.61 -17.18
N GLU A 137 12.36 -3.88 -17.51
CA GLU A 137 13.44 -2.91 -17.55
C GLU A 137 13.72 -2.47 -19.01
N PRO A 138 14.07 -1.20 -19.27
CA PRO A 138 14.47 -0.76 -20.61
C PRO A 138 15.83 -1.36 -21.02
N ILE A 139 15.98 -1.70 -22.30
CA ILE A 139 17.20 -2.29 -22.89
C ILE A 139 17.72 -1.48 -24.10
N GLY A 140 19.04 -1.33 -24.19
CA GLY A 140 19.73 -0.81 -25.38
C GLY A 140 19.70 -1.83 -26.53
N SER A 141 19.64 -1.34 -27.77
CA SER A 141 19.38 -2.12 -28.99
C SER A 141 20.30 -3.34 -29.19
N LEU A 142 19.78 -4.54 -28.95
CA LEU A 142 20.40 -5.82 -29.34
C LEU A 142 19.35 -6.71 -30.01
N THR A 143 19.69 -7.25 -31.18
CA THR A 143 18.83 -8.19 -31.93
C THR A 143 19.07 -9.60 -31.41
N VAL A 144 18.03 -10.27 -30.91
CA VAL A 144 18.11 -11.66 -30.39
C VAL A 144 17.17 -12.56 -31.19
N ILE A 145 17.69 -13.71 -31.64
CA ILE A 145 16.91 -14.77 -32.30
C ILE A 145 16.13 -15.53 -31.21
N SER A 146 14.80 -15.56 -31.29
CA SER A 146 13.97 -16.03 -30.18
C SER A 146 12.58 -16.52 -30.63
N PHE A 147 11.90 -17.28 -29.75
CA PHE A 147 10.62 -17.92 -30.03
C PHE A 147 9.44 -17.02 -29.62
N PRO A 148 8.43 -16.81 -30.48
CA PRO A 148 7.29 -15.93 -30.18
C PRO A 148 6.28 -16.60 -29.24
N LEU A 149 5.89 -15.89 -28.18
CA LEU A 149 4.75 -16.22 -27.31
C LEU A 149 3.45 -15.71 -27.92
N ARG A 150 2.36 -16.46 -27.76
CA ARG A 150 1.04 -16.20 -28.34
C ARG A 150 -0.06 -16.33 -27.28
N TYR A 151 -0.98 -15.36 -27.20
CA TYR A 151 -2.11 -15.35 -26.26
C TYR A 151 -3.45 -15.49 -26.97
N THR A 152 -4.37 -16.26 -26.37
CA THR A 152 -5.77 -16.44 -26.78
C THR A 152 -6.70 -16.11 -25.62
N HIS A 153 -7.79 -15.40 -25.89
CA HIS A 153 -8.61 -14.74 -24.87
C HIS A 153 -9.51 -15.72 -24.08
N GLN A 154 -9.24 -15.92 -22.78
CA GLN A 154 -10.20 -16.48 -21.81
C GLN A 154 -9.97 -15.85 -20.42
N LYS A 155 -11.06 -15.49 -19.73
CA LYS A 155 -11.01 -14.73 -18.47
C LYS A 155 -10.58 -15.62 -17.29
N PHE A 156 -9.37 -15.39 -16.77
CA PHE A 156 -8.95 -15.85 -15.44
C PHE A 156 -8.16 -14.75 -14.70
N SER A 157 -8.31 -14.69 -13.38
CA SER A 157 -7.64 -13.75 -12.46
C SER A 157 -6.17 -14.11 -12.13
N ARG A 158 -5.61 -15.08 -12.85
CA ARG A 158 -4.18 -15.37 -13.04
C ARG A 158 -4.04 -15.81 -14.49
N ALA A 159 -3.06 -15.31 -15.24
CA ALA A 159 -2.90 -15.70 -16.64
C ALA A 159 -2.46 -17.16 -16.76
N ILE A 160 -3.43 -18.07 -16.82
CA ILE A 160 -3.28 -19.46 -17.23
C ILE A 160 -3.76 -19.50 -18.68
N ILE A 161 -2.86 -19.72 -19.65
CA ILE A 161 -3.26 -19.93 -21.04
C ILE A 161 -3.66 -21.41 -21.18
N LEU A 162 -4.94 -21.70 -20.95
CA LEU A 162 -5.62 -22.94 -21.29
C LEU A 162 -7.02 -22.55 -21.82
N TYR A 163 -7.49 -23.17 -22.90
CA TYR A 163 -8.81 -22.88 -23.52
C TYR A 163 -9.75 -24.11 -23.52
N GLU A 164 -11.06 -23.87 -23.36
CA GLU A 164 -12.18 -24.81 -23.13
C GLU A 164 -12.79 -25.48 -24.38
N GLY A 165 -13.60 -26.53 -24.12
CA GLY A 165 -14.74 -26.97 -24.95
C GLY A 165 -16.06 -26.95 -24.14
N THR A 166 -17.17 -26.69 -24.82
CA THR A 166 -18.50 -26.20 -24.39
C THR A 166 -19.42 -27.14 -23.58
N MET A 167 -20.22 -26.56 -22.66
CA MET A 167 -21.64 -26.89 -22.46
C MET A 167 -22.41 -25.65 -21.99
N GLU A 168 -23.51 -25.36 -22.65
CA GLU A 168 -24.37 -24.18 -22.49
C GLU A 168 -25.57 -24.49 -21.55
N GLU A 169 -26.16 -23.43 -21.00
CA GLU A 169 -27.44 -23.34 -20.27
C GLU A 169 -27.48 -23.78 -18.79
N ASP A 170 -27.44 -22.81 -17.86
CA ASP A 170 -28.68 -22.35 -17.19
C ASP A 170 -28.48 -21.09 -16.31
N ARG A 171 -29.52 -20.25 -16.25
CA ARG A 171 -29.74 -19.00 -15.46
C ARG A 171 -29.33 -17.65 -16.06
N ALA A 172 -30.19 -17.19 -16.96
CA ALA A 172 -30.58 -15.79 -17.05
C ALA A 172 -31.45 -15.34 -15.84
N GLN A 173 -31.49 -14.01 -15.63
CA GLN A 173 -32.32 -13.23 -14.69
C GLN A 173 -31.83 -13.11 -13.24
N VAL A 174 -31.12 -12.01 -12.92
CA VAL A 174 -31.69 -10.94 -12.07
C VAL A 174 -31.13 -9.59 -12.56
N ASP A 175 -32.08 -8.69 -12.76
CA ASP A 175 -31.99 -7.32 -13.25
C ASP A 175 -31.14 -6.40 -12.36
N LEU A 176 -30.36 -5.52 -12.98
CA LEU A 176 -29.62 -4.43 -12.36
C LEU A 176 -30.51 -3.18 -12.41
N GLY A 177 -31.08 -2.79 -11.28
CA GLY A 177 -31.83 -1.54 -11.20
C GLY A 177 -32.10 -1.09 -9.77
N ILE A 178 -31.86 0.21 -9.55
CA ILE A 178 -32.35 1.06 -8.45
C ILE A 178 -31.50 1.09 -7.17
N ALA A 179 -30.54 2.02 -7.15
CA ALA A 179 -30.13 2.77 -5.94
C ALA A 179 -29.57 4.14 -6.34
N ALA A 180 -30.29 4.84 -7.20
CA ALA A 180 -30.31 6.29 -7.28
C ALA A 180 -31.77 6.69 -7.03
N ASP A 181 -31.99 7.80 -6.32
CA ASP A 181 -33.30 8.43 -6.06
C ASP A 181 -34.08 7.95 -4.81
N ILE A 182 -33.63 8.34 -3.62
CA ILE A 182 -34.53 8.72 -2.52
C ILE A 182 -33.92 9.92 -1.77
N GLU A 183 -34.11 11.14 -2.30
CA GLU A 183 -34.23 12.37 -1.49
C GLU A 183 -34.81 13.54 -2.32
N ALA A 184 -35.89 13.27 -3.06
CA ALA A 184 -36.65 14.29 -3.78
C ALA A 184 -38.16 14.01 -3.69
N ALA A 185 -38.70 13.91 -2.48
CA ALA A 185 -40.15 13.95 -2.26
C ALA A 185 -40.48 14.25 -0.80
N GLN A 186 -40.49 15.53 -0.43
CA GLN A 186 -41.41 16.10 0.57
C GLN A 186 -41.22 17.62 0.66
N LEU A 187 -41.81 18.31 -0.32
CA LEU A 187 -42.28 19.69 -0.18
C LEU A 187 -43.77 19.70 -0.48
N PRO A 188 -44.57 20.45 0.29
CA PRO A 188 -45.73 21.13 -0.27
C PRO A 188 -45.49 22.65 -0.27
N GLU A 189 -45.63 23.25 -1.45
CA GLU A 189 -45.99 24.67 -1.64
C GLU A 189 -47.38 24.91 -0.98
N SER A 190 -47.75 26.08 -0.45
CA SER A 190 -47.85 27.35 -1.18
C SER A 190 -48.15 28.57 -0.28
N ALA A 191 -47.75 29.74 -0.80
CA ALA A 191 -48.43 31.05 -0.74
C ALA A 191 -48.19 32.04 0.43
N ALA A 192 -48.01 33.31 0.01
CA ALA A 192 -47.52 34.48 0.73
C ALA A 192 -48.55 35.19 1.64
N ILE A 193 -48.05 35.94 2.64
CA ILE A 193 -48.23 37.40 2.89
C ILE A 193 -48.07 37.74 4.40
N SER A 194 -47.15 38.68 4.68
CA SER A 194 -47.14 39.72 5.74
C SER A 194 -46.88 39.42 7.24
N THR A 195 -46.05 40.33 7.78
CA THR A 195 -45.95 40.89 9.16
C THR A 195 -45.34 40.07 10.31
N ALA A 196 -44.26 40.62 10.88
CA ALA A 196 -43.61 40.29 12.17
C ALA A 196 -44.53 40.63 13.38
N PRO A 197 -44.14 40.43 14.68
CA PRO A 197 -42.86 39.95 15.24
C PRO A 197 -42.95 38.98 16.47
N ALA A 198 -41.75 38.56 16.94
CA ALA A 198 -41.33 38.38 18.34
C ALA A 198 -41.39 36.99 19.04
N GLU A 199 -40.27 36.69 19.73
CA GLU A 199 -40.01 35.72 20.83
C GLU A 199 -39.95 34.22 20.48
N SER A 200 -39.02 33.38 20.94
CA SER A 200 -37.90 33.45 21.89
C SER A 200 -36.91 32.32 21.53
N SER A 201 -35.60 32.58 21.55
CA SER A 201 -34.57 31.55 21.31
C SER A 201 -33.58 31.50 22.47
N THR A 202 -33.40 30.28 23.01
CA THR A 202 -32.36 29.95 24.00
C THR A 202 -31.17 29.31 23.25
N PRO A 203 -29.94 29.86 23.32
CA PRO A 203 -28.82 29.29 22.59
C PRO A 203 -28.06 28.23 23.44
N LEU A 204 -27.83 27.06 22.84
CA LEU A 204 -26.88 26.06 23.31
C LEU A 204 -25.44 26.57 23.17
N LYS A 205 -24.70 26.59 24.28
CA LYS A 205 -23.33 27.08 24.39
C LYS A 205 -22.32 26.16 23.68
N GLN A 206 -21.51 26.73 22.80
CA GLN A 206 -20.28 26.13 22.27
C GLN A 206 -19.17 26.07 23.34
N PRO A 207 -18.37 24.99 23.41
CA PRO A 207 -17.23 24.92 24.32
C PRO A 207 -16.02 25.72 23.80
N LYS A 208 -15.51 26.64 24.64
CA LYS A 208 -14.34 27.48 24.37
C LYS A 208 -13.04 26.67 24.29
N LYS A 209 -12.28 26.84 23.21
CA LYS A 209 -10.88 26.38 23.06
C LYS A 209 -9.98 27.14 24.04
N ARG A 210 -9.25 26.42 24.90
CA ARG A 210 -8.31 27.03 25.87
C ARG A 210 -6.89 27.04 25.29
N PHE A 211 -6.45 28.23 24.93
CA PHE A 211 -5.10 28.59 24.53
C PHE A 211 -4.16 28.49 25.75
N VAL A 212 -3.04 27.78 25.64
CA VAL A 212 -1.97 27.81 26.66
C VAL A 212 -0.72 28.33 25.98
N GLY A 213 -0.46 29.62 26.16
CA GLY A 213 0.77 30.29 25.80
C GLY A 213 1.37 30.96 27.03
N LYS A 214 2.68 30.74 27.22
CA LYS A 214 3.65 31.56 27.97
C LYS A 214 3.15 32.28 29.22
N ARG A 215 3.35 31.66 30.39
CA ARG A 215 3.61 32.32 31.68
C ARG A 215 4.18 31.30 32.67
N ALA A 216 5.42 30.89 32.43
CA ALA A 216 6.23 30.12 33.38
C ALA A 216 7.73 30.50 33.28
N ALA A 217 8.04 31.67 32.73
CA ALA A 217 9.42 32.18 32.60
C ALA A 217 9.67 33.47 33.38
N ASP A 218 8.65 34.10 33.98
CA ASP A 218 8.81 35.36 34.73
C ASP A 218 8.68 35.20 36.26
N ALA A 219 8.52 33.98 36.77
CA ALA A 219 8.46 33.71 38.22
C ALA A 219 9.79 33.19 38.80
N ALA A 220 10.90 33.31 38.06
CA ALA A 220 12.24 32.87 38.48
C ALA A 220 13.24 34.05 38.63
N LYS A 221 12.75 35.29 38.72
CA LYS A 221 13.59 36.49 38.91
C LYS A 221 13.01 37.45 39.96
N THR A 222 12.71 36.93 41.13
CA THR A 222 12.55 37.72 42.37
C THR A 222 12.54 36.71 43.49
N ASP A 223 13.71 36.44 44.06
CA ASP A 223 13.94 36.07 45.46
C ASP A 223 15.40 35.66 45.65
N GLN A 224 16.28 36.65 45.57
CA GLN A 224 17.55 36.65 46.29
C GLN A 224 17.69 38.00 47.00
N ALA A 225 17.07 38.10 48.16
CA ALA A 225 17.45 39.09 49.17
C ALA A 225 16.99 38.63 50.56
N ALA A 226 17.92 38.69 51.50
CA ALA A 226 17.76 38.64 52.95
C ALA A 226 17.44 37.28 53.60
N GLY A 227 18.32 36.90 54.52
CA GLY A 227 18.19 35.71 55.36
C GLY A 227 17.74 35.98 56.79
N ALA A 228 17.91 34.92 57.59
CA ALA A 228 17.94 34.81 59.05
C ALA A 228 16.62 34.53 59.82
N ALA A 229 16.74 33.49 60.66
CA ALA A 229 16.10 33.22 61.96
C ALA A 229 14.80 32.36 62.05
N ALA A 230 15.00 31.20 62.68
CA ALA A 230 14.23 30.59 63.77
C ALA A 230 12.86 29.89 63.55
N SER A 231 12.92 28.55 63.71
CA SER A 231 12.16 27.71 64.64
C SER A 231 10.63 27.50 64.51
N LYS A 232 10.31 26.24 64.18
CA LYS A 232 9.21 25.35 64.67
C LYS A 232 7.75 25.74 64.38
N THR A 233 7.15 24.97 63.46
CA THR A 233 5.98 24.11 63.73
C THR A 233 5.95 22.96 62.72
N THR A 234 5.83 21.72 63.23
CA THR A 234 5.69 20.49 62.45
C THR A 234 4.22 20.24 62.14
N ASP A 235 3.75 20.67 60.97
CA ASP A 235 2.51 20.17 60.39
C ASP A 235 2.84 19.29 59.19
N ILE A 236 2.66 17.97 59.37
CA ILE A 236 2.74 16.98 58.30
C ILE A 236 1.52 17.20 57.40
N GLN A 237 1.68 17.98 56.33
CA GLN A 237 0.70 17.98 55.25
C GLN A 237 0.78 16.62 54.54
N LYS A 238 -0.19 15.74 54.81
CA LYS A 238 -0.45 14.54 54.01
C LYS A 238 -0.57 14.96 52.54
N ALA A 239 0.43 14.61 51.75
CA ALA A 239 0.36 14.73 50.31
C ALA A 239 -0.90 14.01 49.84
N ALA A 240 -1.81 14.74 49.19
CA ALA A 240 -2.97 14.13 48.53
C ALA A 240 -2.47 13.00 47.62
N PRO A 241 -3.11 11.82 47.63
CA PRO A 241 -2.65 10.69 46.85
C PRO A 241 -2.56 11.13 45.39
N ARG A 242 -1.35 11.02 44.82
CA ARG A 242 -1.14 11.18 43.38
C ARG A 242 -2.19 10.33 42.68
N ARG A 243 -3.04 10.96 41.86
CA ARG A 243 -4.02 10.25 41.02
C ARG A 243 -3.30 9.10 40.32
N ILE A 244 -3.77 7.89 40.58
CA ILE A 244 -3.32 6.64 39.97
C ILE A 244 -3.25 6.86 38.45
N PRO A 245 -2.15 6.50 37.76
CA PRO A 245 -2.09 6.55 36.31
C PRO A 245 -3.27 5.77 35.74
N ARG A 246 -4.02 6.37 34.80
CA ARG A 246 -5.27 5.85 34.26
C ARG A 246 -5.21 4.33 33.96
N LEU A 247 -5.91 3.52 34.75
CA LEU A 247 -6.14 2.09 34.52
C LEU A 247 -6.87 1.77 33.20
N LEU A 248 -7.40 2.78 32.50
CA LEU A 248 -8.30 2.67 31.34
C LEU A 248 -7.73 2.01 30.09
N ASN A 249 -6.41 1.80 30.01
CA ASN A 249 -5.74 1.24 28.82
C ASN A 249 -5.06 -0.11 29.07
N GLN A 250 -5.16 -0.67 30.28
CA GLN A 250 -4.59 -1.99 30.56
C GLN A 250 -5.63 -3.06 30.27
N VAL A 251 -5.26 -4.01 29.42
CA VAL A 251 -6.09 -5.19 29.16
C VAL A 251 -6.26 -5.96 30.48
N PRO A 252 -7.50 -6.26 30.91
CA PRO A 252 -7.78 -7.00 32.12
C PRO A 252 -7.13 -8.39 32.11
N LYS A 253 -6.72 -8.88 33.30
CA LYS A 253 -6.06 -10.19 33.43
C LYS A 253 -6.94 -11.33 32.96
N GLU A 254 -8.25 -11.21 33.11
CA GLU A 254 -9.22 -12.20 32.66
C GLU A 254 -9.20 -12.41 31.14
N ILE A 255 -8.75 -11.41 30.38
CA ILE A 255 -8.55 -11.53 28.93
C ILE A 255 -7.14 -12.05 28.64
N LEU A 256 -6.12 -11.53 29.32
CA LEU A 256 -4.71 -11.91 29.08
C LEU A 256 -4.43 -13.38 29.44
N GLU A 257 -5.02 -13.87 30.52
CA GLU A 257 -4.77 -15.21 31.08
C GLU A 257 -5.80 -16.25 30.58
N ASP A 258 -6.70 -15.88 29.67
CA ASP A 258 -7.67 -16.81 29.06
C ASP A 258 -6.96 -17.84 28.18
N SER A 259 -6.89 -19.08 28.67
CA SER A 259 -6.23 -20.19 27.97
C SER A 259 -6.85 -20.52 26.61
N ALA A 260 -8.17 -20.42 26.46
CA ALA A 260 -8.84 -20.71 25.19
C ALA A 260 -8.53 -19.63 24.16
N LEU A 261 -8.55 -18.36 24.59
CA LEU A 261 -8.19 -17.23 23.73
C LEU A 261 -6.72 -17.32 23.29
N ASN A 262 -5.81 -17.60 24.21
CA ASN A 262 -4.39 -17.74 23.91
C ASN A 262 -4.12 -18.89 22.94
N ASN A 263 -4.83 -20.02 23.07
CA ASN A 263 -4.74 -21.12 22.12
C ASN A 263 -5.25 -20.71 20.73
N ALA A 264 -6.35 -19.97 20.65
CA ALA A 264 -6.87 -19.49 19.36
C ALA A 264 -5.92 -18.47 18.70
N ILE A 265 -5.34 -17.55 19.49
CA ILE A 265 -4.33 -16.59 19.02
C ILE A 265 -3.07 -17.30 18.49
N SER A 266 -2.71 -18.46 19.05
CA SER A 266 -1.53 -19.22 18.60
C SER A 266 -1.60 -19.74 17.16
N LEU A 267 -2.78 -19.68 16.53
CA LEU A 267 -2.96 -19.95 15.09
C LEU A 267 -2.40 -18.83 14.21
N LEU A 268 -2.23 -17.63 14.76
CA LEU A 268 -1.60 -16.49 14.08
C LEU A 268 -0.08 -16.59 14.22
N PRO A 269 0.70 -16.05 13.26
CA PRO A 269 2.15 -16.13 13.31
C PRO A 269 2.69 -15.40 14.55
N SER A 270 3.45 -16.13 15.37
CA SER A 270 3.93 -15.67 16.67
C SER A 270 4.88 -14.48 16.60
N ASN A 271 5.50 -14.24 15.43
CA ASN A 271 6.39 -13.12 15.23
C ASN A 271 5.65 -11.81 14.88
N TYR A 272 4.33 -11.84 14.68
CA TYR A 272 3.49 -10.67 14.42
C TYR A 272 2.55 -10.39 15.61
N SER A 273 2.58 -9.17 16.15
CA SER A 273 1.72 -8.78 17.26
C SER A 273 0.39 -8.17 16.77
N PHE A 274 -0.63 -9.01 16.54
CA PHE A 274 -1.99 -8.56 16.17
C PHE A 274 -2.79 -7.90 17.32
N GLU A 275 -2.24 -7.85 18.54
CA GLU A 275 -2.87 -7.24 19.72
C GLU A 275 -4.33 -7.70 19.97
N ILE A 276 -4.65 -8.97 19.69
CA ILE A 276 -6.02 -9.51 19.76
C ILE A 276 -6.66 -9.30 21.13
N HIS A 277 -5.90 -9.46 22.22
CA HIS A 277 -6.41 -9.21 23.57
C HIS A 277 -6.91 -7.75 23.75
N LYS A 278 -6.18 -6.78 23.18
CA LYS A 278 -6.56 -5.37 23.22
C LYS A 278 -7.79 -5.11 22.35
N THR A 279 -7.88 -5.76 21.19
CA THR A 279 -9.06 -5.70 20.32
C THR A 279 -10.31 -6.21 21.04
N ILE A 280 -10.26 -7.39 21.65
CA ILE A 280 -11.37 -7.96 22.44
C ILE A 280 -11.74 -7.05 23.62
N HIS A 281 -10.74 -6.57 24.37
CA HIS A 281 -10.99 -5.65 25.47
C HIS A 281 -11.68 -4.36 24.99
N ARG A 282 -11.28 -3.83 23.84
CA ARG A 282 -11.86 -2.63 23.27
C ARG A 282 -13.30 -2.85 22.81
N ILE A 283 -13.58 -3.96 22.15
CA ILE A 283 -14.93 -4.37 21.73
C ILE A 283 -15.85 -4.45 22.95
N ARG A 284 -15.44 -5.20 23.99
CA ARG A 284 -16.21 -5.36 25.22
C ARG A 284 -16.46 -4.04 25.94
N THR A 285 -15.44 -3.18 26.03
CA THR A 285 -15.55 -1.88 26.72
C THR A 285 -16.47 -0.90 25.99
N LEU A 286 -16.52 -0.96 24.65
CA LEU A 286 -17.42 -0.14 23.84
C LEU A 286 -18.82 -0.74 23.71
N ASN A 287 -19.04 -1.98 24.15
CA ASN A 287 -20.23 -2.77 23.83
C ASN A 287 -20.53 -2.79 22.32
N ALA A 288 -19.47 -2.80 21.49
CA ALA A 288 -19.58 -2.82 20.04
C ALA A 288 -20.29 -4.10 19.58
N LYS A 289 -21.18 -3.98 18.59
CA LYS A 289 -21.96 -5.06 17.98
C LYS A 289 -21.49 -5.39 16.57
N ARG A 290 -21.03 -4.38 15.82
CA ARG A 290 -20.48 -4.59 14.48
C ARG A 290 -19.08 -3.98 14.36
N VAL A 291 -18.10 -4.79 13.96
CA VAL A 291 -16.68 -4.42 13.96
C VAL A 291 -16.09 -4.55 12.56
N ALA A 292 -15.66 -3.43 11.98
CA ALA A 292 -14.94 -3.43 10.71
C ALA A 292 -13.47 -3.80 10.92
N LEU A 293 -12.94 -4.69 10.09
CA LEU A 293 -11.55 -5.11 10.05
C LEU A 293 -10.93 -4.63 8.75
N GLN A 294 -10.03 -3.65 8.83
CA GLN A 294 -9.30 -3.13 7.68
C GLN A 294 -7.83 -3.54 7.77
N MET A 295 -7.34 -4.20 6.73
CA MET A 295 -5.99 -4.76 6.67
C MET A 295 -5.33 -4.42 5.33
N PRO A 296 -4.00 -4.22 5.27
CA PRO A 296 -3.31 -4.25 3.99
C PRO A 296 -3.31 -5.66 3.39
N GLU A 297 -3.07 -5.75 2.08
CA GLU A 297 -3.06 -7.00 1.30
C GLU A 297 -2.28 -8.14 1.97
N GLY A 298 -1.08 -7.84 2.46
CA GLY A 298 -0.20 -8.83 3.09
C GLY A 298 -0.73 -9.44 4.40
N LEU A 299 -1.77 -8.85 5.00
CA LEU A 299 -2.41 -9.37 6.21
C LEU A 299 -3.83 -9.91 5.97
N LEU A 300 -4.41 -9.75 4.77
CA LEU A 300 -5.75 -10.27 4.45
C LEU A 300 -5.85 -11.78 4.63
N LEU A 301 -4.74 -12.51 4.45
CA LEU A 301 -4.68 -13.96 4.67
C LEU A 301 -4.99 -14.38 6.12
N PHE A 302 -4.91 -13.46 7.09
CA PHE A 302 -5.26 -13.69 8.50
C PHE A 302 -6.65 -13.17 8.86
N ALA A 303 -7.36 -12.50 7.95
CA ALA A 303 -8.58 -11.76 8.25
C ALA A 303 -9.71 -12.66 8.77
N THR A 304 -9.90 -13.84 8.16
CA THR A 304 -10.93 -14.80 8.57
C THR A 304 -10.62 -15.41 9.93
N THR A 305 -9.37 -15.81 10.18
CA THR A 305 -8.94 -16.31 11.49
C THR A 305 -9.14 -15.26 12.59
N ILE A 306 -8.76 -14.01 12.34
CA ILE A 306 -8.97 -12.91 13.30
C ILE A 306 -10.47 -12.66 13.53
N SER A 307 -11.27 -12.71 12.47
CA SER A 307 -12.73 -12.62 12.53
C SER A 307 -13.34 -13.72 13.40
N ASP A 308 -12.93 -14.98 13.21
CA ASP A 308 -13.40 -16.13 13.98
C ASP A 308 -13.03 -16.00 15.46
N ILE A 309 -11.79 -15.59 15.76
CA ILE A 309 -11.36 -15.33 17.14
C ILE A 309 -12.23 -14.23 17.77
N ILE A 310 -12.44 -13.11 17.07
CA ILE A 310 -13.24 -12.01 17.63
C ILE A 310 -14.67 -12.46 17.91
N THR A 311 -15.33 -13.13 16.95
CA THR A 311 -16.73 -13.57 17.11
C THR A 311 -16.88 -14.66 18.18
N GLN A 312 -15.92 -15.57 18.31
CA GLN A 312 -15.90 -16.59 19.35
C GLN A 312 -15.76 -15.98 20.75
N PHE A 313 -14.87 -15.00 20.93
CA PHE A 313 -14.56 -14.42 22.25
C PHE A 313 -15.34 -13.13 22.56
N CYS A 314 -16.16 -12.65 21.62
CA CYS A 314 -17.14 -11.59 21.81
C CYS A 314 -18.52 -12.05 21.28
N PRO A 315 -19.26 -12.88 22.04
CA PRO A 315 -20.56 -13.40 21.60
C PRO A 315 -21.55 -12.29 21.23
N GLY A 316 -22.23 -12.45 20.08
CA GLY A 316 -23.18 -11.46 19.57
C GLY A 316 -22.54 -10.25 18.89
N VAL A 317 -21.24 -10.33 18.56
CA VAL A 317 -20.56 -9.37 17.69
C VAL A 317 -20.45 -9.94 16.28
N GLU A 318 -20.77 -9.11 15.30
CA GLU A 318 -20.53 -9.36 13.87
C GLU A 318 -19.23 -8.65 13.45
N THR A 319 -18.41 -9.33 12.68
CA THR A 319 -17.20 -8.77 12.05
C THR A 319 -17.46 -8.55 10.56
N LEU A 320 -16.95 -7.43 10.03
CA LEU A 320 -16.98 -7.09 8.63
C LEU A 320 -15.55 -6.91 8.13
N ILE A 321 -15.08 -7.81 7.26
CA ILE A 321 -13.75 -7.69 6.63
C ILE A 321 -13.86 -6.69 5.47
N MET A 322 -13.08 -5.62 5.51
CA MET A 322 -13.02 -4.63 4.43
C MET A 322 -12.10 -5.15 3.32
N GLY A 323 -12.67 -5.46 2.16
CA GLY A 323 -11.97 -6.05 1.02
C GLY A 323 -11.27 -5.06 0.09
N ASP A 324 -11.47 -3.75 0.28
CA ASP A 324 -10.83 -2.72 -0.52
C ASP A 324 -9.35 -2.54 -0.16
N VAL A 325 -8.58 -2.08 -1.14
CA VAL A 325 -7.13 -1.94 -1.01
C VAL A 325 -6.77 -0.91 0.07
N THR A 326 -5.88 -1.30 0.98
CA THR A 326 -5.33 -0.42 2.02
C THR A 326 -3.82 -0.30 1.85
N TYR A 327 -3.36 0.78 1.20
CA TYR A 327 -1.93 1.01 0.93
C TYR A 327 -1.13 1.54 2.13
N GLY A 328 -1.80 2.15 3.11
CA GLY A 328 -1.10 2.84 4.20
C GLY A 328 -2.03 3.46 5.23
N ALA A 329 -1.43 4.11 6.23
CA ALA A 329 -2.14 4.81 7.32
C ALA A 329 -3.11 5.90 6.82
N CYS A 330 -2.86 6.47 5.63
CA CYS A 330 -3.71 7.47 5.00
C CYS A 330 -4.99 6.87 4.38
N CYS A 331 -5.04 5.55 4.18
CA CYS A 331 -6.18 4.84 3.59
C CYS A 331 -7.21 4.39 4.62
N ILE A 332 -7.19 4.91 5.85
CA ILE A 332 -8.20 4.57 6.84
C ILE A 332 -9.60 4.87 6.29
N ASP A 333 -10.45 3.85 6.23
CA ASP A 333 -11.78 3.97 5.64
C ASP A 333 -12.87 4.01 6.71
N ASP A 334 -12.83 5.12 7.46
CA ASP A 334 -13.78 5.40 8.53
C ASP A 334 -15.16 5.79 8.00
N TYR A 335 -15.25 6.24 6.74
CA TYR A 335 -16.50 6.60 6.09
C TYR A 335 -17.33 5.38 5.72
N THR A 336 -16.75 4.38 5.03
CA THR A 336 -17.46 3.16 4.66
C THR A 336 -17.83 2.33 5.87
N ALA A 337 -16.92 2.19 6.84
CA ALA A 337 -17.20 1.47 8.09
C ALA A 337 -18.41 2.06 8.83
N ARG A 338 -18.49 3.40 8.91
CA ARG A 338 -19.64 4.09 9.50
C ARG A 338 -20.91 3.91 8.67
N ALA A 339 -20.82 4.04 7.34
CA ALA A 339 -21.97 3.87 6.44
C ALA A 339 -22.59 2.47 6.54
N LEU A 340 -21.77 1.45 6.79
CA LEU A 340 -22.19 0.08 7.05
C LEU A 340 -22.64 -0.17 8.50
N GLY A 341 -22.78 0.88 9.32
CA GLY A 341 -23.28 0.77 10.69
C GLY A 341 -22.32 0.02 11.63
N CYS A 342 -21.01 0.05 11.36
CA CYS A 342 -20.04 -0.48 12.31
C CYS A 342 -19.92 0.46 13.52
N ASP A 343 -19.64 -0.11 14.69
CA ASP A 343 -19.40 0.63 15.93
C ASP A 343 -17.90 0.91 16.16
N LEU A 344 -17.05 0.01 15.63
CA LEU A 344 -15.60 0.03 15.79
C LEU A 344 -14.93 -0.34 14.46
N LEU A 345 -13.94 0.43 14.05
CA LEU A 345 -12.98 0.10 13.01
C LEU A 345 -11.65 -0.34 13.64
N VAL A 346 -11.17 -1.54 13.32
CA VAL A 346 -9.83 -2.00 13.67
C VAL A 346 -8.95 -1.91 12.41
N HIS A 347 -8.00 -0.99 12.43
CA HIS A 347 -7.08 -0.73 11.32
C HIS A 347 -5.70 -1.32 11.62
N TYR A 348 -5.29 -2.32 10.84
CA TYR A 348 -4.04 -3.06 11.07
C TYR A 348 -2.86 -2.50 10.28
N ALA A 349 -1.66 -2.80 10.78
CA ALA A 349 -0.33 -2.59 10.19
C ALA A 349 0.17 -1.15 10.05
N HIS A 350 -0.62 -0.15 10.42
CA HIS A 350 -0.26 1.25 10.19
C HIS A 350 -0.36 2.09 11.46
N SER A 351 0.50 3.10 11.56
CA SER A 351 0.46 4.09 12.64
C SER A 351 -0.75 5.01 12.51
N CYS A 352 -1.08 5.72 13.59
CA CYS A 352 -2.20 6.66 13.64
C CYS A 352 -1.91 8.00 12.95
N LEU A 353 -1.46 7.96 11.68
CA LEU A 353 -1.22 9.14 10.86
C LEU A 353 -2.45 10.05 10.84
N ILE A 354 -3.63 9.45 10.69
CA ILE A 354 -4.92 10.14 10.83
C ILE A 354 -5.34 10.05 12.30
N PRO A 355 -5.44 11.19 13.01
CA PRO A 355 -5.83 11.20 14.40
C PRO A 355 -7.24 10.63 14.63
N VAL A 356 -7.44 9.89 15.72
CA VAL A 356 -8.73 9.25 16.06
C VAL A 356 -9.86 10.25 16.38
N ASP A 357 -9.55 11.52 16.60
CA ASP A 357 -10.53 12.61 16.74
C ASP A 357 -11.03 13.14 15.39
N VAL A 358 -10.34 12.81 14.29
CA VAL A 358 -10.77 13.13 12.91
C VAL A 358 -11.64 12.02 12.32
N THR A 359 -11.43 10.77 12.75
CA THR A 359 -12.23 9.63 12.32
C THR A 359 -13.67 9.73 12.83
N GLN A 360 -14.63 9.39 11.98
CA GLN A 360 -16.07 9.53 12.25
C GLN A 360 -16.70 8.33 12.97
N ILE A 361 -15.90 7.30 13.23
CA ILE A 361 -16.24 6.08 13.97
C ILE A 361 -15.14 5.82 15.01
N LYS A 362 -15.45 5.08 16.08
CA LYS A 362 -14.42 4.63 17.01
C LYS A 362 -13.40 3.79 16.25
N THR A 363 -12.13 4.15 16.37
CA THR A 363 -11.05 3.49 15.65
C THR A 363 -10.03 2.94 16.64
N LEU A 364 -9.57 1.72 16.39
CA LEU A 364 -8.45 1.08 17.05
C LEU A 364 -7.36 0.82 16.01
N TYR A 365 -6.20 1.45 16.18
CA TYR A 365 -5.01 1.13 15.39
C TYR A 365 -4.25 -0.02 16.06
N VAL A 366 -3.89 -1.03 15.26
CA VAL A 366 -3.00 -2.14 15.63
C VAL A 366 -1.80 -2.08 14.71
N PHE A 367 -0.62 -1.77 15.25
CA PHE A 367 0.56 -1.51 14.43
C PHE A 367 1.17 -2.78 13.84
N VAL A 368 0.89 -3.94 14.45
CA VAL A 368 1.46 -5.23 14.07
C VAL A 368 2.98 -5.19 14.16
N ASP A 369 3.50 -5.07 15.38
CA ASP A 369 4.94 -5.14 15.63
C ASP A 369 5.48 -6.51 15.20
N ILE A 370 6.60 -6.50 14.48
CA ILE A 370 7.23 -7.69 13.92
C ILE A 370 8.57 -7.91 14.62
N THR A 371 8.67 -9.06 15.26
CA THR A 371 9.92 -9.51 15.90
C THR A 371 10.87 -10.10 14.86
N ILE A 372 12.16 -9.77 14.99
CA ILE A 372 13.21 -10.21 14.07
C ILE A 372 14.47 -10.65 14.82
N ASP A 373 15.38 -11.32 14.11
CA ASP A 373 16.69 -11.70 14.62
C ASP A 373 17.62 -10.48 14.73
N THR A 374 17.60 -9.83 15.89
CA THR A 374 18.42 -8.64 16.17
C THR A 374 19.91 -8.95 16.30
N ALA A 375 20.27 -10.18 16.70
CA ALA A 375 21.66 -10.61 16.78
C ALA A 375 22.28 -10.68 15.38
N HIS A 376 21.55 -11.25 14.41
CA HIS A 376 21.99 -11.27 13.02
C HIS A 376 22.13 -9.86 12.42
N LEU A 377 21.19 -8.95 12.72
CA LEU A 377 21.28 -7.55 12.29
C LEU A 377 22.58 -6.89 12.79
N VAL A 378 22.86 -6.98 14.10
CA VAL A 378 24.06 -6.39 14.70
C VAL A 378 25.33 -7.01 14.10
N ALA A 379 25.41 -8.34 14.02
CA ALA A 379 26.55 -9.04 13.43
C ALA A 379 26.77 -8.67 11.95
N SER A 380 25.69 -8.44 11.21
CA SER A 380 25.77 -7.98 9.82
C SER A 380 26.38 -6.58 9.73
N LEU A 381 26.04 -5.68 10.65
CA LEU A 381 26.58 -4.32 10.67
C LEU A 381 28.06 -4.32 11.10
N GLU A 382 28.42 -5.05 12.16
CA GLU A 382 29.81 -5.18 12.63
C GLU A 382 30.73 -5.77 11.56
N ARG A 383 30.22 -6.71 10.76
CA ARG A 383 31.01 -7.33 9.69
C ARG A 383 31.27 -6.38 8.51
N ASN A 384 30.37 -5.44 8.25
CA ASN A 384 30.42 -4.62 7.03
C ASN A 384 30.90 -3.18 7.28
N PHE A 385 30.87 -2.70 8.54
CA PHE A 385 31.23 -1.33 8.88
C PHE A 385 32.23 -1.26 10.02
N SER A 386 33.18 -0.33 9.92
CA SER A 386 34.11 -0.02 11.01
C SER A 386 33.39 0.64 12.18
N SER A 387 33.88 0.41 13.41
CA SER A 387 33.45 1.15 14.59
C SER A 387 33.67 2.66 14.45
N GLY A 388 32.89 3.46 15.17
CA GLY A 388 32.94 4.92 15.18
C GLY A 388 32.01 5.59 14.17
N LYS A 389 31.32 4.82 13.33
CA LYS A 389 30.35 5.32 12.35
C LYS A 389 29.04 5.74 13.01
N THR A 390 28.46 6.84 12.52
CA THR A 390 27.12 7.30 12.91
C THR A 390 26.07 6.75 11.96
N ILE A 391 25.15 5.94 12.48
CA ILE A 391 24.08 5.29 11.74
C ILE A 391 22.75 5.98 12.05
N ALA A 392 22.10 6.52 11.02
CA ALA A 392 20.70 6.92 11.10
C ALA A 392 19.82 5.70 10.82
N ILE A 393 19.18 5.16 11.85
CA ILE A 393 18.33 3.97 11.72
C ILE A 393 16.85 4.37 11.57
N VAL A 394 16.21 3.86 10.52
CA VAL A 394 14.81 4.12 10.18
C VAL A 394 14.12 2.84 9.71
N GLY A 395 12.80 2.84 9.70
CA GLY A 395 12.00 1.74 9.21
C GLY A 395 10.52 2.11 9.18
N THR A 396 9.68 1.13 8.88
CA THR A 396 8.23 1.28 9.01
C THR A 396 7.79 1.04 10.45
N ILE A 397 6.52 1.32 10.76
CA ILE A 397 5.99 1.21 12.12
C ILE A 397 6.14 -0.21 12.71
N GLN A 398 6.07 -1.24 11.87
CA GLN A 398 6.17 -2.65 12.28
C GLN A 398 7.52 -3.00 12.90
N PHE A 399 8.58 -2.26 12.59
CA PHE A 399 9.92 -2.51 13.13
C PHE A 399 10.34 -1.48 14.18
N ASN A 400 9.44 -0.57 14.56
CA ASN A 400 9.78 0.56 15.42
C ASN A 400 10.30 0.11 16.80
N ALA A 401 9.68 -0.90 17.42
CA ALA A 401 10.16 -1.43 18.70
C ALA A 401 11.58 -1.98 18.58
N THR A 402 11.87 -2.70 17.48
CA THR A 402 13.22 -3.22 17.20
C THR A 402 14.23 -2.09 17.02
N ILE A 403 13.90 -1.04 16.25
CA ILE A 403 14.78 0.12 16.03
C ILE A 403 15.23 0.73 17.36
N HIS A 404 14.29 0.94 18.29
CA HIS A 404 14.62 1.47 19.62
C HIS A 404 15.35 0.44 20.49
N GLY A 405 15.02 -0.84 20.36
CA GLY A 405 15.61 -1.94 21.12
C GLY A 405 17.08 -2.19 20.79
N VAL A 406 17.49 -2.07 19.53
CA VAL A 406 18.87 -2.35 19.09
C VAL A 406 19.85 -1.21 19.36
N LYS A 407 19.35 0.00 19.66
CA LYS A 407 20.18 1.20 19.85
C LYS A 407 21.35 0.97 20.82
N LYS A 408 21.07 0.50 22.04
CA LYS A 408 22.11 0.26 23.06
C LYS A 408 23.11 -0.82 22.65
N THR A 409 22.66 -1.82 21.90
CA THR A 409 23.52 -2.93 21.44
C THR A 409 24.48 -2.45 20.36
N LEU A 410 24.00 -1.65 19.42
CA LEU A 410 24.83 -1.00 18.40
C LEU A 410 25.82 0.01 19.01
N GLU A 411 25.39 0.77 20.02
CA GLU A 411 26.29 1.65 20.78
C GLU A 411 27.43 0.87 21.46
N LYS A 412 27.15 -0.31 22.01
CA LYS A 412 28.18 -1.20 22.57
C LYS A 412 29.10 -1.80 21.51
N ALA A 413 28.60 -2.04 20.30
CA ALA A 413 29.38 -2.46 19.14
C ALA A 413 30.26 -1.32 18.57
N GLY A 414 30.18 -0.11 19.14
CA GLY A 414 31.01 1.03 18.78
C GLY A 414 30.40 1.94 17.73
N PHE A 415 29.11 1.84 17.43
CA PHE A 415 28.40 2.76 16.53
C PHE A 415 27.72 3.91 17.29
N SER A 416 27.65 5.09 16.68
CA SER A 416 26.75 6.15 17.15
C SER A 416 25.39 5.97 16.48
N VAL A 417 24.29 5.93 17.24
CA VAL A 417 22.95 5.66 16.67
C VAL A 417 22.02 6.86 16.78
N LEU A 418 21.64 7.39 15.63
CA LEU A 418 20.59 8.40 15.47
C LEU A 418 19.28 7.72 15.08
N VAL A 419 18.20 8.05 15.80
CA VAL A 419 16.83 7.62 15.45
C VAL A 419 16.03 8.90 15.11
N PRO A 420 16.01 9.32 13.84
CA PRO A 420 15.46 10.61 13.43
C PRO A 420 13.93 10.63 13.52
N GLN A 421 13.32 11.81 13.45
CA GLN A 421 11.86 11.97 13.52
C GLN A 421 11.38 13.09 12.60
N ILE A 422 10.26 12.85 11.92
CA ILE A 422 9.48 13.88 11.26
C ILE A 422 8.05 13.83 11.79
N ALA A 423 7.58 14.91 12.42
CA ALA A 423 6.24 14.93 12.98
C ALA A 423 5.17 14.88 11.88
N PRO A 424 4.09 14.10 12.05
CA PRO A 424 3.67 13.46 13.30
C PRO A 424 4.11 11.99 13.48
N LEU A 425 5.01 11.48 12.63
CA LEU A 425 5.47 10.10 12.73
C LEU A 425 6.29 9.89 14.01
N SER A 426 6.34 8.63 14.43
CA SER A 426 7.15 8.21 15.58
C SER A 426 8.64 8.33 15.26
N LYS A 427 9.49 8.40 16.28
CA LYS A 427 10.95 8.36 16.07
C LYS A 427 11.33 7.06 15.36
N GLY A 428 12.12 7.16 14.31
CA GLY A 428 12.59 6.04 13.48
C GLY A 428 11.57 5.57 12.45
N GLU A 429 10.35 6.11 12.46
CA GLU A 429 9.31 5.76 11.48
C GLU A 429 9.39 6.67 10.25
N ILE A 430 9.31 6.07 9.07
CA ILE A 430 9.19 6.78 7.79
C ILE A 430 8.03 6.23 6.95
N LEU A 431 7.47 7.08 6.10
CA LEU A 431 6.47 6.73 5.09
C LEU A 431 7.04 6.94 3.68
N GLY A 432 6.47 6.31 2.68
CA GLY A 432 6.89 6.52 1.28
C GLY A 432 6.72 7.96 0.78
N CYS A 433 5.89 8.77 1.47
CA CYS A 433 5.59 10.15 1.12
C CYS A 433 5.98 11.17 2.20
N THR A 434 6.66 10.75 3.27
CA THR A 434 7.10 11.62 4.37
C THR A 434 8.27 10.99 5.11
N SER A 435 9.44 11.61 5.01
CA SER A 435 10.69 11.15 5.67
C SER A 435 11.46 12.34 6.25
N PRO A 436 12.28 12.13 7.31
CA PRO A 436 13.08 13.22 7.88
C PRO A 436 14.23 13.61 6.94
N LYS A 437 14.51 14.91 6.91
CA LYS A 437 15.80 15.43 6.43
C LYS A 437 16.78 15.41 7.59
N LEU A 438 17.94 14.78 7.38
CA LEU A 438 19.00 14.64 8.38
C LEU A 438 19.86 15.92 8.38
N SER A 439 20.29 16.36 9.55
CA SER A 439 21.14 17.55 9.66
C SER A 439 22.59 17.21 9.35
N ASP A 440 23.31 18.12 8.69
CA ASP A 440 24.76 17.99 8.53
C ASP A 440 25.48 17.97 9.90
N GLU A 441 24.87 18.58 10.92
CA GLU A 441 25.36 18.60 12.30
C GLU A 441 25.34 17.21 12.95
N ASP A 442 24.43 16.33 12.53
CA ASP A 442 24.30 14.97 13.05
C ASP A 442 25.46 14.07 12.59
N LYS A 443 26.24 14.50 11.58
CA LYS A 443 27.39 13.78 11.01
C LYS A 443 27.09 12.31 10.72
N VAL A 444 25.93 12.06 10.11
CA VAL A 444 25.48 10.72 9.76
C VAL A 444 26.35 10.16 8.63
N ASP A 445 27.01 9.02 8.87
CA ASP A 445 27.84 8.34 7.88
C ASP A 445 27.00 7.47 6.93
N LEU A 446 25.91 6.89 7.43
CA LEU A 446 25.03 6.03 6.64
C LEU A 446 23.60 5.98 7.19
N ILE A 447 22.64 5.77 6.29
CA ILE A 447 21.25 5.45 6.61
C ILE A 447 21.09 3.93 6.60
N LEU A 448 20.50 3.39 7.66
CA LEU A 448 20.09 2.00 7.74
C LEU A 448 18.56 1.92 7.77
N TYR A 449 17.97 1.43 6.70
CA TYR A 449 16.56 1.09 6.63
C TYR A 449 16.35 -0.36 7.06
N LEU A 450 15.51 -0.56 8.08
CA LEU A 450 15.07 -1.86 8.56
C LEU A 450 13.69 -2.19 7.96
N GLY A 451 13.67 -3.15 7.05
CA GLY A 451 12.46 -3.60 6.37
C GLY A 451 12.74 -4.16 4.97
N ASP A 452 11.71 -4.76 4.39
CA ASP A 452 11.72 -5.22 3.01
C ASP A 452 11.26 -4.11 2.04
N GLY A 453 11.38 -4.38 0.74
CA GLY A 453 11.05 -3.42 -0.32
C GLY A 453 11.94 -2.17 -0.34
N ARG A 454 11.73 -1.32 -1.35
CA ARG A 454 12.48 -0.05 -1.53
C ARG A 454 11.61 1.19 -1.35
N PHE A 455 10.29 1.06 -1.43
CA PHE A 455 9.35 2.18 -1.44
C PHE A 455 9.56 3.18 -0.28
N HIS A 456 9.63 2.69 0.97
CA HIS A 456 9.85 3.57 2.12
C HIS A 456 11.28 4.11 2.19
N LEU A 457 12.26 3.27 1.89
CA LEU A 457 13.67 3.63 1.86
C LEU A 457 13.95 4.75 0.85
N GLU A 458 13.38 4.67 -0.34
CA GLU A 458 13.51 5.68 -1.38
C GLU A 458 13.06 7.06 -0.88
N SER A 459 12.04 7.13 -0.02
CA SER A 459 11.59 8.40 0.54
C SER A 459 12.68 9.11 1.35
N ILE A 460 13.41 8.39 2.20
CA ILE A 460 14.52 8.99 2.95
C ILE A 460 15.74 9.24 2.07
N MET A 461 15.99 8.41 1.05
CA MET A 461 17.05 8.64 0.08
C MET A 461 16.82 9.91 -0.74
N ILE A 462 15.56 10.19 -1.12
CA ILE A 462 15.20 11.42 -1.82
C ILE A 462 15.50 12.63 -0.94
N HIS A 463 15.19 12.59 0.36
CA HIS A 463 15.48 13.71 1.27
C HIS A 463 16.97 13.91 1.57
N ASN A 464 17.77 12.86 1.43
CA ASN A 464 19.15 12.81 1.89
C ASN A 464 20.07 12.19 0.81
N PRO A 465 20.18 12.82 -0.38
CA PRO A 465 20.82 12.22 -1.56
C PRO A 465 22.31 11.93 -1.39
N THR A 466 22.97 12.60 -0.45
CA THR A 466 24.43 12.51 -0.24
C THR A 466 24.83 11.43 0.75
N ILE A 467 23.88 10.88 1.52
CA ILE A 467 24.18 9.93 2.58
C ILE A 467 23.99 8.49 2.05
N PRO A 468 25.02 7.62 2.12
CA PRO A 468 24.89 6.23 1.71
C PRO A 468 23.75 5.51 2.44
N ALA A 469 22.87 4.87 1.68
CA ALA A 469 21.73 4.14 2.22
C ALA A 469 21.90 2.63 2.11
N TYR A 470 21.54 1.93 3.17
CA TYR A 470 21.58 0.49 3.26
C TYR A 470 20.22 -0.04 3.72
N ARG A 471 19.81 -1.15 3.13
CA ARG A 471 18.61 -1.89 3.51
C ARG A 471 19.01 -3.18 4.19
N TYR A 472 18.48 -3.42 5.38
CA TYR A 472 18.48 -4.73 5.99
C TYR A 472 17.08 -5.32 5.89
N ASP A 473 16.96 -6.37 5.08
CA ASP A 473 15.74 -7.16 4.96
C ASP A 473 15.77 -8.27 6.02
N PRO A 474 14.89 -8.23 7.05
CA PRO A 474 14.88 -9.22 8.12
C PRO A 474 14.40 -10.61 7.69
N TYR A 475 13.68 -10.71 6.57
CA TYR A 475 13.16 -11.98 6.06
C TYR A 475 14.23 -12.73 5.28
N SER A 476 14.88 -12.05 4.32
CA SER A 476 15.97 -12.65 3.55
C SER A 476 17.33 -12.61 4.25
N ARG A 477 17.42 -11.87 5.38
CA ARG A 477 18.64 -11.65 6.18
C ARG A 477 19.77 -11.05 5.35
N LYS A 478 19.44 -10.14 4.43
CA LYS A 478 20.40 -9.48 3.54
C LYS A 478 20.56 -8.02 3.90
N LEU A 479 21.81 -7.58 3.96
CA LEU A 479 22.20 -6.17 3.98
C LEU A 479 22.64 -5.78 2.56
N THR A 480 21.93 -4.84 1.95
CA THR A 480 22.24 -4.33 0.61
C THR A 480 22.50 -2.83 0.66
N ARG A 481 23.45 -2.35 -0.15
CA ARG A 481 23.59 -0.92 -0.44
C ARG A 481 22.59 -0.56 -1.52
N GLU A 482 21.85 0.51 -1.32
CA GLU A 482 20.78 0.93 -2.21
C GLU A 482 21.12 2.31 -2.76
N GLU A 483 20.89 2.51 -4.06
CA GLU A 483 21.12 3.76 -4.78
C GLU A 483 19.81 4.23 -5.41
N TYR A 484 19.70 5.53 -5.69
CA TYR A 484 18.50 6.13 -6.27
C TYR A 484 18.88 7.09 -7.38
N GLY A 485 18.16 7.04 -8.50
CA GLY A 485 18.38 7.92 -9.64
C GLY A 485 17.81 9.31 -9.38
N HIS A 486 18.49 10.12 -8.56
CA HIS A 486 18.00 11.46 -8.20
C HIS A 486 17.91 12.41 -9.39
N GLU A 487 18.89 12.37 -10.30
CA GLU A 487 18.90 13.19 -11.52
C GLU A 487 17.74 12.79 -12.44
N GLU A 488 17.62 11.50 -12.76
CA GLU A 488 16.54 10.96 -13.58
C GLU A 488 15.16 11.31 -13.01
N MET A 489 14.95 11.09 -11.71
CA MET A 489 13.67 11.43 -11.06
C MET A 489 13.38 12.93 -11.17
N GLN A 490 14.36 13.79 -10.85
CA GLN A 490 14.16 15.25 -10.89
C GLN A 490 13.92 15.77 -12.31
N ASP A 491 14.62 15.24 -13.31
CA ASP A 491 14.44 15.62 -14.72
C ASP A 491 13.03 15.25 -15.18
N LEU A 492 12.58 14.02 -14.92
CA LEU A 492 11.20 13.60 -15.21
C LEU A 492 10.16 14.51 -14.56
N ARG A 493 10.41 14.96 -13.32
CA ARG A 493 9.49 15.88 -12.62
C ARG A 493 9.53 17.30 -13.21
N ARG A 494 10.70 17.82 -13.57
CA ARG A 494 10.85 19.12 -14.23
C ARG A 494 10.21 19.14 -15.60
N ASP A 495 10.33 18.05 -16.36
CA ASP A 495 9.70 17.89 -17.67
C ASP A 495 8.17 17.87 -17.56
N ALA A 496 7.63 17.16 -16.55
CA ALA A 496 6.20 17.18 -16.27
C ALA A 496 5.69 18.61 -15.94
N ILE A 497 6.42 19.36 -15.10
CA ILE A 497 6.10 20.76 -14.77
C ILE A 497 6.17 21.66 -16.00
N SER A 498 7.23 21.54 -16.81
CA SER A 498 7.44 22.33 -18.02
C SER A 498 6.35 22.08 -19.07
N THR A 499 5.92 20.82 -19.20
CA THR A 499 4.79 20.43 -20.05
C THR A 499 3.48 21.01 -19.53
N ALA A 500 3.22 20.90 -18.22
CA ALA A 500 2.02 21.42 -17.58
C ALA A 500 1.87 22.94 -17.72
N LYS A 501 2.97 23.71 -17.69
CA LYS A 501 2.95 25.17 -17.92
C LYS A 501 2.34 25.58 -19.26
N LYS A 502 2.32 24.68 -20.25
CA LYS A 502 1.75 24.91 -21.59
C LYS A 502 0.29 24.44 -21.70
N ALA A 503 -0.24 23.77 -20.68
CA ALA A 503 -1.56 23.16 -20.71
C ALA A 503 -2.66 24.23 -20.59
N ARG A 504 -3.65 24.14 -21.48
CA ARG A 504 -4.79 25.06 -21.56
C ARG A 504 -6.00 24.63 -20.75
N LYS A 505 -6.10 23.34 -20.43
CA LYS A 505 -7.15 22.79 -19.58
C LYS A 505 -6.57 21.79 -18.58
N TRP A 506 -6.93 21.99 -17.32
CA TRP A 506 -6.42 21.21 -16.20
C TRP A 506 -7.50 20.29 -15.61
N GLY A 507 -7.08 19.16 -15.05
CA GLY A 507 -7.95 18.28 -14.28
C GLY A 507 -7.40 18.14 -12.87
N LEU A 508 -8.25 18.35 -11.89
CA LEU A 508 -7.90 18.25 -10.47
C LEU A 508 -8.55 16.99 -9.90
N ILE A 509 -7.74 16.10 -9.35
CA ILE A 509 -8.18 14.84 -8.77
C ILE A 509 -8.10 14.94 -7.25
N LEU A 510 -9.24 14.81 -6.57
CA LEU A 510 -9.29 14.63 -5.13
C LEU A 510 -9.30 13.14 -4.82
N GLY A 511 -8.31 12.66 -4.07
CA GLY A 511 -8.25 11.27 -3.64
C GLY A 511 -9.32 10.95 -2.61
N SER A 512 -10.26 10.05 -2.94
CA SER A 512 -11.32 9.59 -2.02
C SER A 512 -10.97 8.31 -1.26
N LEU A 513 -9.82 7.69 -1.53
CA LEU A 513 -9.36 6.52 -0.77
C LEU A 513 -8.92 6.94 0.64
N GLY A 514 -9.72 6.56 1.63
CA GLY A 514 -9.56 6.95 3.03
C GLY A 514 -9.48 8.46 3.20
N ARG A 515 -8.32 8.95 3.64
CA ARG A 515 -8.05 10.36 3.98
C ARG A 515 -6.86 10.92 3.20
N GLN A 516 -6.58 10.41 1.99
CA GLN A 516 -5.50 10.91 1.15
C GLN A 516 -5.76 12.32 0.61
N GLY A 517 -7.01 12.60 0.22
CA GLY A 517 -7.42 13.88 -0.31
C GLY A 517 -7.45 14.99 0.74
N ASN A 518 -7.02 16.19 0.34
CA ASN A 518 -7.13 17.39 1.15
C ASN A 518 -7.86 18.50 0.37
N PRO A 519 -9.14 18.75 0.67
CA PRO A 519 -9.93 19.77 -0.03
C PRO A 519 -9.35 21.19 0.07
N HIS A 520 -8.61 21.51 1.14
CA HIS A 520 -7.99 22.83 1.28
C HIS A 520 -6.82 23.00 0.32
N THR A 521 -6.00 21.95 0.14
CA THR A 521 -4.93 21.96 -0.85
C THR A 521 -5.48 22.04 -2.28
N MET A 522 -6.57 21.31 -2.57
CA MET A 522 -7.27 21.44 -3.84
C MET A 522 -7.76 22.88 -4.06
N GLY A 523 -8.39 23.49 -3.05
CA GLY A 523 -8.86 24.88 -3.13
C GLY A 523 -7.77 25.93 -3.39
N LEU A 524 -6.53 25.69 -2.93
CA LEU A 524 -5.40 26.57 -3.27
C LEU A 524 -5.10 26.55 -4.79
N ILE A 525 -5.17 25.37 -5.40
CA ILE A 525 -4.90 25.18 -6.83
C ILE A 525 -6.09 25.69 -7.66
N GLU A 526 -7.33 25.39 -7.25
CA GLU A 526 -8.55 25.92 -7.87
C GLU A 526 -8.54 27.45 -7.92
N LYS A 527 -8.15 28.10 -6.81
CA LYS A 527 -8.02 29.55 -6.73
C LYS A 527 -7.01 30.09 -7.76
N SER A 528 -5.80 29.53 -7.79
CA SER A 528 -4.75 29.99 -8.72
C SER A 528 -5.14 29.76 -10.19
N LEU A 529 -5.76 28.63 -10.53
CA LEU A 529 -6.28 28.38 -11.88
C LEU A 529 -7.38 29.38 -12.27
N THR A 530 -8.28 29.70 -11.33
CA THR A 530 -9.37 30.67 -11.54
C THR A 530 -8.81 32.09 -11.76
N GLU A 531 -7.87 32.54 -10.94
CA GLU A 531 -7.23 33.86 -11.08
C GLU A 531 -6.46 34.00 -12.41
N LYS A 532 -5.95 32.89 -12.95
CA LYS A 532 -5.26 32.84 -14.25
C LYS A 532 -6.21 32.60 -15.44
N GLY A 533 -7.50 32.43 -15.20
CA GLY A 533 -8.50 32.14 -16.24
C GLY A 533 -8.27 30.82 -16.97
N ILE A 534 -7.63 29.84 -16.32
CA ILE A 534 -7.35 28.52 -16.91
C ILE A 534 -8.55 27.60 -16.62
N PRO A 535 -9.25 27.07 -17.64
CA PRO A 535 -10.33 26.11 -17.45
C PRO A 535 -9.87 24.85 -16.73
N TRP A 536 -10.69 24.36 -15.79
CA TRP A 536 -10.40 23.13 -15.06
C TRP A 536 -11.65 22.29 -14.77
N VAL A 537 -11.44 21.01 -14.46
CA VAL A 537 -12.50 20.07 -14.04
C VAL A 537 -12.09 19.33 -12.77
N ASN A 538 -13.05 19.04 -11.89
CA ASN A 538 -12.82 18.26 -10.68
C ASN A 538 -13.23 16.80 -10.87
N LEU A 539 -12.37 15.89 -10.41
CA LEU A 539 -12.62 14.47 -10.35
C LEU A 539 -12.43 13.97 -8.91
N LEU A 540 -13.35 13.13 -8.47
CA LEU A 540 -13.21 12.36 -7.23
C LEU A 540 -12.84 10.93 -7.60
N MET A 541 -11.71 10.42 -7.11
CA MET A 541 -11.25 9.06 -7.44
C MET A 541 -10.63 8.39 -6.22
N SER A 542 -11.02 7.14 -5.96
CA SER A 542 -10.39 6.31 -4.93
C SER A 542 -9.01 5.85 -5.40
N GLU A 543 -8.95 5.32 -6.61
CA GLU A 543 -7.72 4.88 -7.26
C GLU A 543 -7.52 5.57 -8.60
N ILE A 544 -6.27 6.00 -8.86
CA ILE A 544 -5.90 6.78 -10.04
C ILE A 544 -5.17 5.88 -11.01
N PHE A 545 -5.80 5.59 -12.15
CA PHE A 545 -5.25 4.71 -13.19
C PHE A 545 -5.04 5.47 -14.51
N PRO A 546 -3.92 5.21 -15.22
CA PRO A 546 -3.65 5.87 -16.51
C PRO A 546 -4.77 5.70 -17.54
N GLY A 547 -5.37 4.51 -17.61
CA GLY A 547 -6.45 4.23 -18.56
C GLY A 547 -7.69 5.09 -18.31
N ARG A 548 -8.04 5.35 -17.04
CA ARG A 548 -9.19 6.20 -16.70
C ARG A 548 -8.94 7.65 -17.12
N LEU A 549 -7.76 8.19 -16.83
CA LEU A 549 -7.44 9.57 -17.19
C LEU A 549 -7.28 9.76 -18.71
N ALA A 550 -6.81 8.75 -19.44
CA ALA A 550 -6.65 8.80 -20.90
C ALA A 550 -7.97 9.02 -21.65
N MET A 551 -9.11 8.62 -21.07
CA MET A 551 -10.43 8.80 -21.68
C MET A 551 -10.88 10.27 -21.76
N MET A 552 -10.27 11.17 -20.98
CA MET A 552 -10.57 12.60 -20.94
C MET A 552 -9.49 13.39 -21.67
N SER A 553 -9.41 13.17 -22.99
CA SER A 553 -8.32 13.65 -23.85
C SER A 553 -8.21 15.18 -23.97
N ASP A 554 -9.28 15.90 -23.64
CA ASP A 554 -9.38 17.36 -23.61
C ASP A 554 -8.68 17.97 -22.38
N VAL A 555 -8.39 17.16 -21.35
CA VAL A 555 -7.56 17.57 -20.21
C VAL A 555 -6.08 17.41 -20.58
N GLU A 556 -5.34 18.51 -20.55
CA GLU A 556 -3.93 18.56 -20.99
C GLU A 556 -2.95 18.38 -19.83
N CYS A 557 -3.39 18.57 -18.57
CA CYS A 557 -2.59 18.36 -17.36
C CYS A 557 -3.45 17.87 -16.19
N TRP A 558 -2.95 16.91 -15.42
CA TRP A 558 -3.60 16.39 -14.22
C TRP A 558 -2.84 16.78 -12.96
N VAL A 559 -3.57 17.19 -11.92
CA VAL A 559 -3.03 17.37 -10.58
C VAL A 559 -3.74 16.41 -9.65
N GLN A 560 -2.98 15.55 -8.97
CA GLN A 560 -3.54 14.66 -7.95
C GLN A 560 -3.30 15.21 -6.56
N VAL A 561 -4.38 15.44 -5.82
CA VAL A 561 -4.39 15.70 -4.38
C VAL A 561 -4.74 14.39 -3.69
N ALA A 562 -3.80 13.44 -3.72
CA ALA A 562 -3.93 12.10 -3.17
C ALA A 562 -2.54 11.61 -2.66
N CYS A 563 -2.11 10.41 -3.06
CA CYS A 563 -0.77 9.89 -2.76
C CYS A 563 0.31 10.53 -3.67
N PRO A 564 1.29 11.27 -3.12
CA PRO A 564 2.35 11.93 -3.91
C PRO A 564 3.18 10.97 -4.79
N ARG A 565 3.33 9.72 -4.34
CA ARG A 565 4.13 8.71 -5.04
C ARG A 565 3.51 8.26 -6.37
N LEU A 566 2.23 8.52 -6.62
CA LEU A 566 1.61 8.29 -7.92
C LEU A 566 2.23 9.17 -9.01
N SER A 567 2.48 10.44 -8.71
CA SER A 567 3.14 11.34 -9.65
C SER A 567 4.63 11.02 -9.77
N ILE A 568 5.29 10.74 -8.66
CA ILE A 568 6.75 10.59 -8.60
C ILE A 568 7.20 9.27 -9.23
N ASP A 569 6.55 8.16 -8.89
CA ASP A 569 6.98 6.82 -9.35
C ASP A 569 6.29 6.40 -10.65
N TRP A 570 5.11 6.94 -10.93
CA TRP A 570 4.25 6.47 -12.03
C TRP A 570 3.82 7.57 -12.98
N GLY A 571 4.28 8.81 -12.79
CA GLY A 571 3.86 9.94 -13.62
C GLY A 571 4.12 9.73 -15.11
N TYR A 572 5.19 9.02 -15.48
CA TYR A 572 5.51 8.68 -16.87
C TYR A 572 4.51 7.71 -17.52
N ALA A 573 3.76 6.95 -16.72
CA ALA A 573 2.78 5.98 -17.23
C ALA A 573 1.49 6.67 -17.72
N PHE A 574 1.33 7.97 -17.44
CA PHE A 574 0.17 8.74 -17.85
C PHE A 574 0.46 9.47 -19.18
N PRO A 575 -0.52 9.52 -20.10
CA PRO A 575 -0.34 10.18 -21.40
C PRO A 575 -0.23 11.71 -21.30
N ARG A 576 -0.63 12.27 -20.16
CA ARG A 576 -0.58 13.70 -19.82
C ARG A 576 0.14 13.84 -18.48
N PRO A 577 0.84 14.96 -18.23
CA PRO A 577 1.57 15.15 -16.98
C PRO A 577 0.65 14.99 -15.78
N LEU A 578 1.05 14.12 -14.85
CA LEU A 578 0.41 13.96 -13.55
C LEU A 578 1.28 14.60 -12.48
N LEU A 579 0.84 15.72 -11.93
CA LEU A 579 1.55 16.52 -10.95
C LEU A 579 1.09 16.23 -9.52
N THR A 580 2.02 16.31 -8.58
CA THR A 580 1.70 16.50 -7.16
C THR A 580 1.16 17.91 -6.93
N PRO A 581 0.53 18.20 -5.77
CA PRO A 581 0.06 19.54 -5.47
C PRO A 581 1.19 20.57 -5.37
N TYR A 582 2.38 20.17 -4.90
CA TYR A 582 3.54 21.06 -4.86
C TYR A 582 3.97 21.46 -6.27
N GLU A 583 4.10 20.49 -7.17
CA GLU A 583 4.52 20.73 -8.56
C GLU A 583 3.50 21.56 -9.33
N ALA A 584 2.20 21.38 -9.05
CA ALA A 584 1.15 22.23 -9.62
C ALA A 584 1.31 23.69 -9.19
N LEU A 585 1.57 23.95 -7.90
CA LEU A 585 1.83 25.30 -7.41
C LEU A 585 3.10 25.91 -8.02
N VAL A 586 4.13 25.10 -8.29
CA VAL A 586 5.33 25.54 -9.02
C VAL A 586 5.01 25.86 -10.48
N ALA A 587 4.24 25.01 -11.15
CA ALA A 587 3.82 25.22 -12.54
C ALA A 587 2.99 26.50 -12.68
N LEU A 588 2.13 26.79 -11.71
CA LEU A 588 1.29 27.98 -11.66
C LEU A 588 2.05 29.24 -11.19
N GLY A 589 3.27 29.11 -10.67
CA GLY A 589 4.08 30.23 -10.18
C GLY A 589 3.71 30.72 -8.78
N GLU A 590 2.97 29.90 -8.01
CA GLU A 590 2.63 30.16 -6.60
C GLU A 590 3.73 29.71 -5.63
N LYS A 591 4.62 28.82 -6.08
CA LYS A 591 5.79 28.34 -5.34
C LYS A 591 7.02 28.31 -6.21
N GLU A 592 8.17 28.45 -5.58
CA GLU A 592 9.46 28.24 -6.24
C GLU A 592 9.76 26.75 -6.42
N ASP A 593 10.45 26.43 -7.52
CA ASP A 593 10.99 25.10 -7.72
C ASP A 593 12.15 24.83 -6.75
N TRP A 594 12.50 23.56 -6.53
CA TRP A 594 13.52 23.14 -5.57
C TRP A 594 14.97 23.52 -5.92
N GLY A 595 15.19 24.20 -7.04
CA GLY A 595 16.49 24.63 -7.58
C GLY A 595 17.46 23.46 -7.71
N LYS A 596 18.70 23.68 -7.27
CA LYS A 596 19.70 22.61 -7.13
C LYS A 596 19.56 21.83 -5.82
N GLY A 597 18.48 22.08 -5.08
CA GLY A 597 18.20 21.46 -3.80
C GLY A 597 17.50 20.12 -3.94
N VAL A 598 16.93 19.69 -2.82
CA VAL A 598 16.27 18.39 -2.69
C VAL A 598 14.79 18.51 -3.02
N TYR A 599 14.27 17.56 -3.80
CA TYR A 599 12.84 17.47 -4.08
C TYR A 599 12.03 17.31 -2.77
N PRO A 600 11.06 18.19 -2.46
CA PRO A 600 10.34 18.13 -1.21
C PRO A 600 9.33 16.98 -1.20
N MET A 601 9.47 16.06 -0.23
CA MET A 601 8.59 14.90 -0.07
C MET A 601 8.10 14.76 1.39
N ASP A 602 7.57 15.84 1.94
CA ASP A 602 7.08 15.94 3.33
C ASP A 602 5.56 16.10 3.40
N TYR A 603 4.82 15.37 2.55
CA TYR A 603 3.39 15.63 2.32
C TYR A 603 2.53 15.62 3.59
N TYR A 604 2.81 14.73 4.54
CA TYR A 604 2.14 14.69 5.84
C TYR A 604 2.93 15.34 6.98
N GLY A 605 4.06 15.99 6.66
CA GLY A 605 4.77 16.85 7.59
C GLY A 605 3.88 17.96 8.13
N LYS A 606 4.34 18.63 9.19
CA LYS A 606 3.57 19.66 9.89
C LYS A 606 3.05 20.78 8.96
N GLU A 607 3.85 21.15 7.97
CA GLU A 607 3.56 22.19 6.96
C GLU A 607 3.29 21.57 5.57
N GLY A 608 3.17 20.24 5.51
CA GLY A 608 2.95 19.49 4.29
C GLY A 608 1.54 19.68 3.73
N LEU A 609 1.42 19.55 2.41
CA LEU A 609 0.18 19.79 1.67
C LEU A 609 -0.93 18.75 1.95
N GLY A 610 -0.60 17.60 2.56
CA GLY A 610 -1.60 16.66 3.06
C GLY A 610 -2.31 17.15 4.31
N ARG A 611 -1.76 18.16 5.02
CA ARG A 611 -2.28 18.69 6.30
C ARG A 611 -2.71 20.15 6.25
N THR A 612 -2.78 20.74 5.06
CA THR A 612 -3.29 22.10 4.86
C THR A 612 -4.63 22.28 5.55
N LYS A 613 -4.78 23.39 6.27
CA LYS A 613 -6.00 23.78 6.99
C LYS A 613 -6.72 24.89 6.22
N PRO A 614 -8.01 25.16 6.52
CA PRO A 614 -8.70 26.29 5.92
C PRO A 614 -7.90 27.58 6.17
N ILE A 615 -7.82 28.42 5.15
CA ILE A 615 -7.36 29.80 5.34
C ILE A 615 -8.40 30.44 6.26
N LEU A 616 -8.02 30.71 7.52
CA LEU A 616 -8.82 31.59 8.36
C LEU A 616 -8.86 32.92 7.62
N ALA A 617 -10.03 33.33 7.15
CA ALA A 617 -10.22 34.67 6.64
C ALA A 617 -9.78 35.61 7.77
N VAL A 618 -8.60 36.22 7.62
CA VAL A 618 -8.19 37.32 8.47
C VAL A 618 -9.23 38.39 8.22
N GLY A 619 -9.98 38.75 9.27
CA GLY A 619 -11.11 39.66 9.17
C GLY A 619 -10.77 40.87 8.33
N SER A 620 -11.53 41.04 7.26
CA SER A 620 -11.63 42.27 6.47
C SER A 620 -12.15 43.41 7.31
#